data_AF-A0A800BMI3-F1
#
_entry.id   AF-A0A800BMI3-F1
#
_cell.length_a   1.000
_cell.length_b   1.000
_cell.length_c   1.000
_cell.angle_alpha   90.00
_cell.angle_beta   90.00
_cell.angle_gamma   90.00
#
_symmetry.space_group_name_H-M   'P 1'
#
loop_
_entity.id
_entity.type
_entity.pdbx_description
1 polymer ?
#
loop_
_entity_poly.entity_id
_entity_poly.type
_entity_poly.pdbx_seq_one_letter_code
_entity_poly.pdbx_strand_id
1 'polypeptide(L)'
;IFFIHLFLISVLIAYFPFSKLVHMAGIFLSPTRNLSNNSRMKRHINPWDYPVKVHTYEEYEDEFRELMIEAGLPVEKKPDKAEEPPQETGEKE
;
A
#
# COMPACT_ATOMS: atom_id res chain seq x y z
N ILE A 1 33.14 -45.18 27.75
CA ILE A 1 33.41 -44.35 26.55
C ILE A 1 32.11 -43.91 25.87
N PHE A 2 31.25 -44.81 25.41
CA PHE A 2 29.96 -44.49 24.75
C PHE A 2 29.10 -43.44 25.48
N PHE A 3 28.74 -43.67 26.75
CA PHE A 3 27.92 -42.71 27.51
C PHE A 3 28.58 -41.36 27.76
N ILE A 4 29.91 -41.33 27.88
CA ILE A 4 30.67 -40.08 28.00
C ILE A 4 30.58 -39.29 26.69
N HIS A 5 30.66 -39.95 25.53
CA HIS A 5 30.52 -39.29 24.23
C HIS A 5 29.09 -38.77 24.03
N LEU A 6 28.08 -39.58 24.32
CA LEU A 6 26.68 -39.18 24.23
C LEU A 6 26.36 -38.00 25.15
N PHE A 7 26.91 -38.02 26.37
CA PHE A 7 26.78 -36.92 27.33
C PHE A 7 27.40 -35.62 26.79
N LEU A 8 28.63 -35.68 26.26
CA LEU A 8 29.29 -34.51 25.67
C LEU A 8 28.53 -33.94 24.45
N ILE A 9 27.99 -34.80 23.58
CA ILE A 9 27.16 -34.37 22.44
C ILE A 9 25.86 -33.72 22.93
N SER A 10 25.22 -34.30 23.94
CA SER A 10 23.97 -33.75 24.50
C SER A 10 24.19 -32.38 25.13
N VAL A 11 25.30 -32.20 25.87
CA VAL A 11 25.70 -30.91 26.45
C VAL A 11 26.02 -29.89 25.34
N LEU A 12 26.72 -30.30 24.28
CA LEU A 12 27.03 -29.43 23.14
C LEU A 12 25.75 -28.92 22.44
N ILE A 13 24.79 -29.81 22.18
CA ILE A 13 23.51 -29.45 21.56
C ILE A 13 22.70 -28.53 22.49
N ALA A 14 22.66 -28.82 23.79
CA ALA A 14 21.99 -27.97 24.77
C ALA A 14 22.63 -26.58 24.89
N TYR A 15 23.94 -26.45 24.68
CA TYR A 15 24.66 -25.17 24.69
C TYR A 15 24.50 -24.38 23.38
N PHE A 16 24.24 -25.06 22.27
CA PHE A 16 24.07 -24.45 20.95
C PHE A 16 23.12 -23.23 20.93
N PRO A 17 21.87 -23.28 21.48
CA PRO A 17 20.95 -22.13 21.52
C PRO A 17 21.48 -20.91 22.28
N PHE A 18 22.38 -21.11 23.25
CA PHE A 18 22.99 -20.03 24.03
C PHE A 18 24.27 -19.47 23.39
N SER A 19 24.74 -20.11 22.33
CA SER A 19 25.96 -19.74 21.61
C SER A 19 25.66 -18.89 20.37
N LYS A 20 26.71 -18.31 19.78
CA LYS A 20 26.62 -17.57 18.51
C LYS A 20 26.52 -18.49 17.28
N LEU A 21 26.69 -19.81 17.44
CA LEU A 21 26.75 -20.76 16.32
C LEU A 21 25.40 -20.98 15.64
N VAL A 22 24.29 -20.85 16.36
CA VAL A 22 22.92 -20.93 15.80
C VAL A 22 22.68 -19.86 14.74
N HIS A 23 23.37 -18.73 14.85
CA HIS A 23 23.25 -17.62 13.90
C HIS A 23 23.64 -18.02 12.47
N MET A 24 24.50 -19.05 12.30
CA MET A 24 24.88 -19.57 10.99
C MET A 24 23.67 -20.10 10.19
N ALA A 25 22.66 -20.65 10.85
CA ALA A 25 21.43 -21.11 10.19
C ALA A 25 20.70 -19.96 9.47
N GLY A 26 20.77 -18.74 10.02
CA GLY A 26 20.18 -17.54 9.42
C GLY A 26 20.83 -17.11 8.11
N ILE A 27 22.08 -17.50 7.84
CA ILE A 27 22.79 -17.20 6.59
C ILE A 27 22.21 -18.02 5.42
N PHE A 28 21.79 -19.26 5.70
CA PHE A 28 21.20 -20.16 4.71
C PHE A 28 19.71 -19.91 4.54
N LEU A 29 19.00 -19.64 5.64
CA LEU A 29 17.58 -19.33 5.64
C LEU A 29 17.29 -17.84 5.38
N SER A 30 18.25 -17.08 4.83
CA SER A 30 18.05 -15.67 4.54
C SER A 30 16.94 -15.50 3.50
N PRO A 31 16.10 -14.44 3.61
CA PRO A 31 14.99 -14.21 2.68
C PRO A 31 15.42 -14.18 1.21
N THR A 32 16.62 -13.67 0.94
CA THR A 32 17.22 -13.62 -0.40
C THR A 32 17.57 -14.98 -1.01
N ARG A 33 17.73 -16.02 -0.17
CA ARG A 33 18.05 -17.39 -0.60
C ARG A 33 16.85 -18.33 -0.52
N ASN A 34 15.99 -18.15 0.48
CA ASN A 34 14.87 -19.04 0.75
C ASN A 34 13.57 -18.61 0.08
N LEU A 35 13.38 -17.30 -0.17
CA LEU A 35 12.13 -16.78 -0.70
C LEU A 35 12.16 -16.70 -2.23
N SER A 36 11.10 -17.18 -2.88
CA SER A 36 10.98 -17.13 -4.34
C SER A 36 10.84 -15.68 -4.83
N ASN A 37 11.68 -15.27 -5.78
CA ASN A 37 11.58 -13.96 -6.42
C ASN A 37 10.50 -13.93 -7.50
N ASN A 38 9.23 -14.00 -7.10
CA ASN A 38 8.07 -14.06 -8.01
C ASN A 38 7.21 -12.79 -8.00
N SER A 39 7.76 -11.66 -7.53
CA SER A 39 7.05 -10.38 -7.43
C SER A 39 6.41 -9.92 -8.74
N ARG A 40 7.02 -10.27 -9.88
CA ARG A 40 6.52 -9.96 -11.23
C ARG A 40 5.58 -11.01 -11.82
N MET A 41 5.54 -12.22 -11.25
CA MET A 41 4.67 -13.30 -11.73
C MET A 41 3.37 -13.39 -10.93
N LYS A 42 3.41 -13.06 -9.63
CA LYS A 42 2.24 -13.12 -8.75
C LYS A 42 2.05 -11.79 -8.03
N ARG A 43 0.95 -11.11 -8.34
CA ARG A 43 0.50 -9.98 -7.53
C ARG A 43 -0.03 -10.51 -6.20
N HIS A 44 0.60 -10.11 -5.11
CA HIS A 44 0.12 -10.40 -3.77
C HIS A 44 -0.88 -9.29 -3.39
N ILE A 45 -2.15 -9.69 -3.25
CA ILE A 45 -3.24 -8.77 -2.89
C ILE A 45 -3.47 -8.93 -1.39
N ASN A 46 -3.58 -7.80 -0.69
CA ASN A 46 -3.80 -7.81 0.74
C ASN A 46 -5.21 -8.36 1.05
N PRO A 47 -5.37 -9.41 1.89
CA PRO A 47 -6.68 -9.95 2.26
C PRO A 47 -7.54 -8.98 3.10
N TRP A 48 -6.91 -7.96 3.67
CA TRP A 48 -7.55 -6.96 4.53
C TRP A 48 -7.96 -5.69 3.80
N ASP A 49 -7.94 -5.71 2.47
CA ASP A 49 -8.40 -4.59 1.67
C ASP A 49 -9.92 -4.51 1.77
N TYR A 50 -10.44 -3.46 2.41
CA TYR A 50 -11.88 -3.26 2.57
C TYR A 50 -12.43 -2.55 1.33
N PRO A 51 -13.74 -2.69 1.02
CA PRO A 51 -14.33 -1.93 -0.08
C PRO A 51 -14.28 -0.44 0.24
N VAL A 52 -13.31 0.27 -0.36
CA VAL A 52 -13.20 1.72 -0.31
C VAL A 52 -14.16 2.31 -1.34
N LYS A 53 -14.96 3.30 -0.95
CA LYS A 53 -15.75 4.09 -1.91
C LYS A 53 -14.77 4.87 -2.78
N VAL A 54 -14.67 4.51 -4.05
CA VAL A 54 -13.89 5.26 -5.04
C VAL A 54 -14.77 6.37 -5.60
N HIS A 55 -14.21 7.57 -5.71
CA HIS A 55 -14.83 8.66 -6.46
C HIS A 55 -14.37 8.53 -7.91
N THR A 56 -15.33 8.28 -8.80
CA THR A 56 -15.04 8.26 -10.24
C THR A 56 -14.75 9.68 -10.74
N TYR A 57 -14.06 9.78 -11.88
CA TYR A 57 -13.79 11.09 -12.47
C TYR A 57 -15.07 11.85 -12.79
N GLU A 58 -16.11 11.16 -13.28
CA GLU A 58 -17.41 11.75 -13.59
C GLU A 58 -18.08 12.36 -12.34
N GLU A 59 -18.08 11.63 -11.21
CA GLU A 59 -18.61 12.12 -9.93
C GLU A 59 -17.82 13.32 -9.41
N TYR A 60 -16.48 13.26 -9.48
CA TYR A 60 -15.62 14.36 -9.08
C TYR A 60 -15.83 15.61 -9.96
N GLU A 61 -15.91 15.41 -11.27
CA GLU A 61 -16.18 16.51 -12.21
C GLU A 61 -17.55 17.11 -11.94
N ASP A 62 -18.60 16.31 -11.74
CA ASP A 62 -19.94 16.83 -11.44
C ASP A 62 -19.97 17.61 -10.10
N GLU A 63 -19.20 17.21 -9.09
CA GLU A 63 -19.10 17.89 -7.79
C GLU A 63 -18.26 19.19 -7.83
N PHE A 64 -17.20 19.22 -8.64
CA PHE A 64 -16.17 20.28 -8.59
C PHE A 64 -15.99 21.06 -9.90
N ARG A 65 -16.86 20.86 -10.90
CA ARG A 65 -16.75 21.47 -12.24
C ARG A 65 -16.51 22.98 -12.20
N GLU A 66 -17.32 23.69 -11.41
CA GLU A 66 -17.29 25.15 -11.33
C GLU A 66 -15.93 25.64 -10.82
N LEU A 67 -15.41 25.01 -9.78
CA LEU A 67 -14.11 25.31 -9.19
C LEU A 67 -12.95 24.94 -10.13
N MET A 68 -13.10 23.86 -10.90
CA MET A 68 -12.11 23.46 -11.90
C MET A 68 -12.03 24.47 -13.05
N ILE A 69 -13.18 24.97 -13.51
CA ILE A 69 -13.25 25.99 -14.56
C ILE A 69 -12.65 27.31 -14.06
N GLU A 70 -12.96 27.73 -12.82
CA GLU A 70 -12.36 28.91 -12.20
C GLU A 70 -10.83 28.79 -12.07
N ALA A 71 -10.34 27.59 -11.73
CA ALA A 71 -8.91 27.27 -11.68
C ALA A 71 -8.26 27.10 -13.07
N GLY A 72 -9.01 27.24 -14.17
CA GLY A 72 -8.52 27.09 -15.53
C GLY A 72 -8.14 25.65 -15.93
N LEU A 73 -8.67 24.65 -15.21
CA LEU A 73 -8.46 23.24 -15.52
C LEU A 73 -9.40 22.79 -16.65
N PRO A 74 -8.92 21.92 -17.57
CA PRO A 74 -9.77 21.36 -18.62
C PRO A 74 -10.79 20.39 -18.03
N VAL A 75 -12.05 20.55 -18.41
CA VAL A 75 -13.20 19.70 -18.06
C VAL A 75 -13.77 19.03 -19.32
N GLU A 76 -14.27 17.80 -19.19
CA GLU A 76 -14.87 17.03 -20.29
C GLU A 76 -16.30 17.50 -20.57
N LYS A 77 -17.10 17.69 -19.52
CA LYS A 77 -18.45 18.23 -19.59
C LYS A 77 -18.39 19.75 -19.48
N LYS A 78 -18.43 20.43 -20.62
CA LYS A 78 -18.57 21.90 -20.64
C LYS A 78 -19.95 22.28 -20.08
N PRO A 79 -20.06 23.32 -19.24
CA PRO A 79 -21.37 23.81 -18.83
C PRO A 79 -22.13 24.29 -20.07
N ASP A 80 -23.33 23.75 -20.27
CA ASP A 80 -24.24 24.23 -21.30
C ASP A 80 -24.70 25.64 -20.93
N LYS A 81 -24.15 26.62 -21.65
CA LYS A 81 -24.48 28.05 -21.69
C LYS A 81 -24.00 28.94 -20.54
N ALA A 82 -23.51 30.09 -20.97
CA ALA A 82 -23.64 31.37 -20.30
C ALA A 82 -25.09 31.56 -19.82
N GLU A 83 -25.36 31.25 -18.55
CA GLU A 83 -26.43 31.88 -17.82
C GLU A 83 -25.86 33.18 -17.24
N GLU A 84 -26.51 34.26 -17.64
CA GLU A 84 -26.13 35.63 -17.43
C GLU A 84 -25.90 35.91 -15.93
N PRO A 85 -24.90 36.73 -15.56
CA PRO A 85 -24.82 37.24 -14.20
C PRO A 85 -26.15 37.94 -13.87
N PRO A 86 -26.70 37.78 -12.66
CA PRO A 86 -27.95 38.44 -12.31
C PRO A 86 -27.78 39.95 -12.51
N GLN A 87 -28.52 40.50 -13.46
CA GLN A 87 -28.68 41.94 -13.62
C GLN A 87 -29.46 42.44 -12.40
N GLU A 88 -28.75 42.91 -11.37
CA GLU A 88 -29.35 43.81 -10.37
C GLU A 88 -29.65 45.15 -11.05
N THR A 89 -30.82 45.24 -11.67
CA THR A 89 -31.48 46.51 -11.93
C THR A 89 -31.88 47.11 -10.59
N GLY A 90 -31.28 48.24 -10.22
CA GLY A 90 -31.67 48.99 -9.03
C GLY A 90 -33.07 49.59 -9.15
N GLU A 91 -33.79 49.66 -8.03
CA GLU A 91 -34.49 50.87 -7.56
C GLU A 91 -35.03 50.71 -6.12
N LYS A 92 -34.65 51.69 -5.28
CA LYS A 92 -35.43 52.38 -4.21
C LYS A 92 -35.88 51.60 -2.96
N GLU A 93 -35.25 51.90 -1.81
CA GLU A 93 -35.68 52.91 -0.83
C GLU A 93 -34.48 53.40 0.02
#